data_AF-A0AAD7ZF15-F1
#
_entry.id   AF-A0AAD7ZF15-F1
#
_cell.length_a   1.000
_cell.length_b   1.000
_cell.length_c   1.000
_cell.angle_alpha   90.00
_cell.angle_beta   90.00
_cell.angle_gamma   90.00
#
_symmetry.space_group_name_H-M   'P 1'
#
loop_
_entity.id
_entity.type
_entity.pdbx_description
1 polymer ?
#
loop_
_entity_poly.entity_id
_entity_poly.type
_entity_poly.pdbx_seq_one_letter_code
_entity_poly.pdbx_strand_id
1 'polypeptide(L)'
;MNIHSPMSDTLKENIPDYKPFAPKFVYLYQKQPINAIVIEDLKKDKFCLANVRLGLDLKHCQLVMSKIAQYHASSLVLCDKNSNFLLDFSSNFYTEEADGALANIFTGTFNNCAEVIINWPGFEKYVDVLHSMSVKITSDLTKAMQRDATGFNVLNHGDLWLKNMMFQYNEQTGEVQDVRFVDFQLSYYGSPVLDLFYFLLSSASPEVLEDIDGLLDVYYTTLCDTLSKIGHENLQPSKQMLKDEWNKRHILGVSSGISNRAFALADPNHVQDIFELMKGERFNLSDAYKEAMQTILPLFKKWGWFDI
;
A
#
# COMPACT_ATOMS: atom_id res chain seq x y z
N MET A 1 3.44 -11.18 -17.52
CA MET A 1 4.12 -12.45 -17.13
C MET A 1 3.48 -12.97 -15.84
N ASN A 2 3.29 -14.28 -15.66
CA ASN A 2 2.77 -14.83 -14.38
C ASN A 2 3.94 -15.12 -13.42
N ILE A 3 4.31 -14.12 -12.62
CA ILE A 3 5.38 -14.21 -11.61
C ILE A 3 4.87 -14.69 -10.24
N HIS A 4 3.56 -14.56 -9.99
CA HIS A 4 2.95 -14.90 -8.70
C HIS A 4 2.87 -16.41 -8.46
N SER A 5 2.67 -17.22 -9.50
CA SER A 5 2.67 -18.68 -9.33
C SER A 5 4.04 -19.21 -8.87
N PRO A 6 5.18 -18.90 -9.53
CA PRO A 6 6.50 -19.30 -9.04
C PRO A 6 6.82 -18.84 -7.59
N MET A 7 6.42 -17.61 -7.24
CA MET A 7 6.55 -17.07 -5.88
C MET A 7 5.72 -17.88 -4.87
N SER A 8 4.46 -18.15 -5.21
CA SER A 8 3.54 -18.92 -4.37
C SER A 8 3.97 -20.39 -4.24
N ASP A 9 4.51 -20.99 -5.29
CA ASP A 9 5.01 -22.38 -5.28
C ASP A 9 6.22 -22.52 -4.35
N THR A 10 7.15 -21.55 -4.38
CA THR A 10 8.30 -21.50 -3.47
C THR A 10 7.86 -21.54 -2.00
N LEU A 11 6.81 -20.80 -1.64
CA LEU A 11 6.27 -20.81 -0.26
C LEU A 11 5.55 -22.12 0.06
N LYS A 12 4.74 -22.63 -0.87
CA LYS A 12 3.97 -23.86 -0.70
C LYS A 12 4.84 -25.09 -0.47
N GLU A 13 5.99 -25.17 -1.12
CA GLU A 13 6.93 -26.29 -0.98
C GLU A 13 7.61 -26.34 0.40
N ASN A 14 7.72 -25.20 1.08
CA ASN A 14 8.55 -25.04 2.27
C ASN A 14 7.77 -24.69 3.55
N ILE A 15 6.53 -24.23 3.43
CA ILE A 15 5.70 -23.79 4.56
C ILE A 15 4.44 -24.67 4.64
N PRO A 16 4.33 -25.54 5.67
CA PRO A 16 3.12 -26.30 5.93
C PRO A 16 1.90 -25.38 6.06
N ASP A 17 0.76 -25.81 5.50
CA ASP A 17 -0.50 -25.07 5.53
C ASP A 17 -0.43 -23.65 4.95
N TYR A 18 0.52 -23.39 4.05
CA TYR A 18 0.65 -22.10 3.38
C TYR A 18 -0.65 -21.70 2.68
N LYS A 19 -1.14 -20.50 3.05
CA LYS A 19 -2.29 -19.85 2.42
C LYS A 19 -1.78 -18.82 1.38
N PRO A 20 -2.16 -18.94 0.09
CA PRO A 20 -1.68 -18.05 -0.97
C PRO A 20 -1.84 -16.55 -0.68
N PHE A 21 -0.98 -15.69 -1.24
CA PHE A 21 -1.18 -14.23 -1.17
C PHE A 21 -2.05 -13.68 -2.32
N ALA A 22 -2.29 -14.46 -3.37
CA ALA A 22 -3.05 -14.06 -4.55
C ALA A 22 -4.02 -15.17 -4.99
N PRO A 23 -5.10 -14.85 -5.72
CA PRO A 23 -5.87 -15.86 -6.44
C PRO A 23 -5.00 -16.62 -7.44
N LYS A 24 -5.34 -17.89 -7.66
CA LYS A 24 -4.65 -18.70 -8.66
C LYS A 24 -4.81 -18.09 -10.06
N PHE A 25 -3.69 -17.82 -10.71
CA PHE A 25 -3.67 -17.50 -12.14
C PHE A 25 -4.00 -18.76 -12.95
N VAL A 26 -4.95 -18.65 -13.89
CA VAL A 26 -5.41 -19.77 -14.72
C VAL A 26 -4.90 -19.64 -16.14
N TYR A 27 -5.10 -18.48 -16.76
CA TYR A 27 -4.80 -18.28 -18.19
C TYR A 27 -4.60 -16.81 -18.55
N LEU A 28 -3.73 -16.56 -19.53
CA LEU A 28 -3.55 -15.26 -20.16
C LEU A 28 -3.82 -15.42 -21.65
N TYR A 29 -4.83 -14.72 -22.13
CA TYR A 29 -5.11 -14.55 -23.55
C TYR A 29 -4.49 -13.23 -24.02
N GLN A 30 -3.58 -13.30 -24.98
CA GLN A 30 -2.96 -12.12 -25.59
C GLN A 30 -3.06 -12.24 -27.12
N LYS A 31 -4.14 -11.70 -27.69
CA LYS A 31 -4.28 -11.57 -29.14
C LYS A 31 -5.14 -10.36 -29.45
N GLN A 32 -4.52 -9.35 -30.05
CA GLN A 32 -5.20 -8.13 -30.47
C GLN A 32 -6.49 -8.44 -31.25
N PRO A 33 -7.61 -7.75 -30.95
CA PRO A 33 -7.75 -6.59 -30.06
C PRO A 33 -8.02 -6.93 -28.59
N ILE A 34 -8.01 -8.22 -28.21
CA ILE A 34 -8.42 -8.67 -26.87
C ILE A 34 -7.21 -9.13 -26.07
N ASN A 35 -7.04 -8.54 -24.89
CA ASN A 35 -6.21 -9.08 -23.83
C ASN A 35 -7.14 -9.48 -22.68
N ALA A 36 -7.01 -10.72 -22.19
CA ALA A 36 -7.83 -11.20 -21.09
C ALA A 36 -6.99 -12.03 -20.12
N ILE A 37 -7.29 -11.87 -18.83
CA ILE A 37 -6.69 -12.65 -17.74
C ILE A 37 -7.80 -13.45 -17.10
N VAL A 38 -7.58 -14.76 -16.93
CA VAL A 38 -8.47 -15.65 -16.18
C VAL A 38 -7.77 -15.99 -14.88
N ILE A 39 -8.43 -15.67 -13.77
CA ILE A 39 -7.99 -15.96 -12.41
C ILE A 39 -9.09 -16.68 -11.64
N GLU A 40 -8.71 -17.30 -10.54
CA GLU A 40 -9.62 -17.92 -9.59
C GLU A 40 -10.68 -16.94 -9.06
N ASP A 41 -11.92 -17.41 -9.03
CA ASP A 41 -13.04 -16.69 -8.42
C ASP A 41 -13.05 -16.95 -6.91
N LEU A 42 -12.44 -16.02 -6.17
CA LEU A 42 -12.32 -16.10 -4.71
C LEU A 42 -13.68 -16.11 -3.98
N LYS A 43 -14.77 -15.66 -4.62
CA LYS A 43 -16.10 -15.69 -3.99
C LYS A 43 -16.59 -17.11 -3.73
N LYS A 44 -16.11 -18.10 -4.49
CA LYS A 44 -16.43 -19.52 -4.26
C LYS A 44 -15.94 -20.01 -2.90
N ASP A 45 -14.83 -19.44 -2.43
CA ASP A 45 -14.25 -19.73 -1.11
C ASP A 45 -14.64 -18.67 -0.06
N LYS A 46 -15.76 -17.98 -0.29
CA LYS A 46 -16.37 -17.00 0.61
C LYS A 46 -15.46 -15.80 0.94
N PHE A 47 -14.50 -15.48 0.08
CA PHE A 47 -13.77 -14.23 0.20
C PHE A 47 -14.65 -13.05 -0.22
N CYS A 48 -14.56 -11.94 0.52
CA CYS A 48 -15.28 -10.70 0.23
C CYS A 48 -14.41 -9.47 0.54
N LEU A 49 -14.80 -8.31 0.01
CA LEU A 49 -14.21 -7.05 0.42
C LEU A 49 -14.58 -6.77 1.88
N ALA A 50 -13.66 -6.19 2.65
CA ALA A 50 -13.98 -5.73 3.99
C ALA A 50 -15.01 -4.60 3.93
N ASN A 51 -16.02 -4.67 4.78
CA ASN A 51 -17.04 -3.63 4.93
C ASN A 51 -16.70 -2.77 6.15
N VAL A 52 -15.88 -1.73 5.92
CA VAL A 52 -15.38 -0.86 6.99
C VAL A 52 -15.61 0.61 6.65
N ARG A 53 -15.99 1.40 7.65
CA ARG A 53 -16.24 2.85 7.49
C ARG A 53 -14.97 3.68 7.53
N LEU A 54 -14.07 3.43 8.48
CA LEU A 54 -12.88 4.25 8.74
C LEU A 54 -11.55 3.54 8.41
N GLY A 55 -11.62 2.27 8.02
CA GLY A 55 -10.47 1.43 7.73
C GLY A 55 -10.47 0.13 8.53
N LEU A 56 -9.43 -0.66 8.30
CA LEU A 56 -9.24 -1.98 8.88
C LEU A 56 -8.85 -1.93 10.36
N ASP A 57 -9.34 -2.89 11.14
CA ASP A 57 -8.93 -3.08 12.52
C ASP A 57 -7.54 -3.72 12.64
N LEU A 58 -7.05 -3.85 13.88
CA LEU A 58 -5.71 -4.37 14.16
C LEU A 58 -5.51 -5.79 13.63
N LYS A 59 -6.52 -6.68 13.74
CA LYS A 59 -6.39 -8.09 13.30
C LYS A 59 -6.23 -8.17 11.79
N HIS A 60 -7.01 -7.37 11.06
CA HIS A 60 -6.87 -7.27 9.60
C HIS A 60 -5.50 -6.71 9.22
N CYS A 61 -5.05 -5.64 9.88
CA CYS A 61 -3.75 -5.05 9.60
C CYS A 61 -2.60 -6.03 9.86
N GLN A 62 -2.59 -6.74 10.99
CA GLN A 62 -1.60 -7.77 11.28
C GLN A 62 -1.58 -8.87 10.21
N LEU A 63 -2.76 -9.34 9.80
CA LEU A 63 -2.88 -10.36 8.75
C LEU A 63 -2.33 -9.88 7.40
N VAL A 64 -2.61 -8.64 7.00
CA VAL A 64 -2.08 -8.05 5.76
C VAL A 64 -0.57 -7.86 5.86
N MET A 65 -0.05 -7.34 6.98
CA MET A 65 1.39 -7.16 7.19
C MET A 65 2.15 -8.49 7.11
N SER A 66 1.60 -9.56 7.70
CA SER A 66 2.17 -10.91 7.56
C SER A 66 2.08 -11.42 6.12
N LYS A 67 0.97 -11.20 5.42
CA LYS A 67 0.80 -11.69 4.04
C LYS A 67 1.71 -10.98 3.05
N ILE A 68 1.85 -9.66 3.16
CA ILE A 68 2.76 -8.90 2.30
C ILE A 68 4.23 -9.21 2.60
N ALA A 69 4.58 -9.48 3.87
CA ALA A 69 5.91 -9.98 4.22
C ALA A 69 6.24 -11.32 3.53
N GLN A 70 5.27 -12.25 3.44
CA GLN A 70 5.43 -13.51 2.71
C GLN A 70 5.62 -13.28 1.20
N TYR A 71 4.81 -12.39 0.63
CA TYR A 71 4.94 -11.97 -0.77
C TYR A 71 6.33 -11.39 -1.05
N HIS A 72 6.79 -10.43 -0.24
CA HIS A 72 8.11 -9.84 -0.34
C HIS A 72 9.24 -10.86 -0.18
N ALA A 73 9.16 -11.77 0.81
CA ALA A 73 10.13 -12.84 1.00
C ALA A 73 10.27 -13.72 -0.25
N SER A 74 9.15 -14.16 -0.82
CA SER A 74 9.15 -14.98 -2.03
C SER A 74 9.68 -14.24 -3.26
N SER A 75 9.49 -12.91 -3.32
CA SER A 75 10.03 -12.09 -4.40
C SER A 75 11.56 -12.03 -4.36
N LEU A 76 12.16 -11.96 -3.17
CA LEU A 76 13.62 -11.95 -3.00
C LEU A 76 14.23 -13.24 -3.54
N VAL A 77 13.63 -14.39 -3.21
CA VAL A 77 14.08 -15.70 -3.70
C VAL A 77 13.91 -15.83 -5.21
N LEU A 78 12.82 -15.31 -5.77
CA LEU A 78 12.64 -15.30 -7.22
C LEU A 78 13.71 -14.42 -7.91
N CYS A 79 14.03 -13.26 -7.34
CA CYS A 79 15.07 -12.35 -7.84
C CYS A 79 16.46 -13.00 -7.81
N ASP A 80 16.80 -13.70 -6.71
CA ASP A 80 18.07 -14.40 -6.53
C ASP A 80 18.25 -15.52 -7.57
N LYS A 81 17.16 -16.21 -7.93
CA LYS A 81 17.17 -17.26 -8.98
C LYS A 81 17.25 -16.70 -10.39
N ASN A 82 16.51 -15.63 -10.70
CA ASN A 82 16.48 -15.01 -12.02
C ASN A 82 15.98 -13.57 -11.94
N SER A 83 16.88 -12.59 -12.04
CA SER A 83 16.52 -11.18 -11.99
C SER A 83 15.94 -10.61 -13.29
N ASN A 84 15.91 -11.36 -14.40
CA ASN A 84 15.51 -10.82 -15.71
C ASN A 84 14.05 -10.36 -15.77
N PHE A 85 13.16 -10.97 -14.98
CA PHE A 85 11.75 -10.53 -14.94
C PHE A 85 11.59 -9.11 -14.39
N LEU A 86 12.57 -8.61 -13.60
CA LEU A 86 12.54 -7.27 -13.02
C LEU A 86 12.58 -6.14 -14.05
N LEU A 87 13.01 -6.44 -15.29
CA LEU A 87 12.96 -5.47 -16.39
C LEU A 87 11.52 -4.98 -16.62
N ASP A 88 10.54 -5.87 -16.48
CA ASP A 88 9.11 -5.56 -16.63
C ASP A 88 8.53 -4.75 -15.44
N PHE A 89 9.27 -4.62 -14.33
CA PHE A 89 8.84 -3.96 -13.08
C PHE A 89 9.77 -2.80 -12.68
N SER A 90 10.49 -2.25 -13.66
CA SER A 90 11.49 -1.19 -13.46
C SER A 90 10.91 0.23 -13.52
N SER A 91 9.73 0.39 -14.11
CA SER A 91 8.99 1.66 -14.17
C SER A 91 8.02 1.76 -13.01
N ASN A 92 7.98 2.90 -12.33
CA ASN A 92 6.95 3.19 -11.34
C ASN A 92 5.86 4.09 -11.96
N PHE A 93 4.75 4.27 -11.24
CA PHE A 93 3.63 5.11 -11.67
C PHE A 93 3.94 6.61 -11.70
N TYR A 94 5.04 7.04 -11.07
CA TYR A 94 5.48 8.44 -10.93
C TYR A 94 6.61 8.74 -11.93
N THR A 95 6.32 8.67 -13.23
CA THR A 95 7.28 9.07 -14.28
C THR A 95 7.23 10.58 -14.53
N GLU A 96 8.28 11.15 -15.12
CA GLU A 96 8.33 12.56 -15.54
C GLU A 96 7.20 12.91 -16.53
N GLU A 97 6.62 11.94 -17.25
CA GLU A 97 5.45 12.19 -18.13
C GLU A 97 4.10 12.24 -17.38
N ALA A 98 4.02 11.73 -16.15
CA ALA A 98 2.82 11.77 -15.32
C ALA A 98 2.66 13.11 -14.56
N ASP A 99 3.62 14.02 -14.73
CA ASP A 99 3.91 15.18 -13.87
C ASP A 99 2.80 16.24 -13.81
N GLY A 100 1.94 16.36 -14.83
CA GLY A 100 0.83 17.33 -14.80
C GLY A 100 -0.44 16.82 -14.12
N ALA A 101 -0.93 15.66 -14.56
CA ALA A 101 -2.24 15.15 -14.17
C ALA A 101 -2.27 14.61 -12.73
N LEU A 102 -1.23 13.85 -12.34
CA LEU A 102 -1.13 13.34 -10.97
C LEU A 102 -0.78 14.46 -9.98
N ALA A 103 -0.01 15.47 -10.40
CA ALA A 103 0.28 16.63 -9.56
C ALA A 103 -0.99 17.38 -9.16
N ASN A 104 -1.97 17.51 -10.06
CA ASN A 104 -3.25 18.13 -9.73
C ASN A 104 -3.99 17.37 -8.63
N ILE A 105 -3.96 16.04 -8.65
CA ILE A 105 -4.59 15.20 -7.62
C ILE A 105 -3.87 15.38 -6.27
N PHE A 106 -2.55 15.21 -6.23
CA PHE A 106 -1.80 15.30 -4.97
C PHE A 106 -1.84 16.72 -4.40
N THR A 107 -1.58 17.74 -5.21
CA THR A 107 -1.64 19.14 -4.80
C THR A 107 -3.06 19.51 -4.36
N GLY A 108 -4.07 19.10 -5.14
CA GLY A 108 -5.48 19.37 -4.86
C GLY A 108 -5.93 18.77 -3.53
N THR A 109 -5.64 17.50 -3.28
CA THR A 109 -6.01 16.81 -2.03
C THR A 109 -5.37 17.44 -0.78
N PHE A 110 -4.10 17.86 -0.85
CA PHE A 110 -3.45 18.58 0.25
C PHE A 110 -4.11 19.93 0.52
N ASN A 111 -4.37 20.72 -0.54
CA ASN A 111 -5.05 22.01 -0.41
C ASN A 111 -6.49 21.85 0.11
N ASN A 112 -7.23 20.87 -0.39
CA ASN A 112 -8.59 20.60 0.07
C ASN A 112 -8.61 20.15 1.53
N CYS A 113 -7.60 19.40 1.98
CA CYS A 113 -7.42 19.07 3.39
C CYS A 113 -7.20 20.34 4.24
N ALA A 114 -6.25 21.20 3.83
CA ALA A 114 -5.94 22.46 4.52
C ALA A 114 -7.17 23.37 4.66
N GLU A 115 -7.95 23.53 3.58
CA GLU A 115 -9.19 24.31 3.58
C GLU A 115 -10.27 23.78 4.54
N VAL A 116 -10.35 22.46 4.72
CA VAL A 116 -11.32 21.87 5.62
C VAL A 116 -10.91 22.06 7.07
N ILE A 117 -9.64 21.82 7.39
CA ILE A 117 -9.16 21.83 8.78
C ILE A 117 -8.96 23.23 9.37
N ILE A 118 -8.89 24.29 8.54
CA ILE A 118 -8.75 25.68 9.03
C ILE A 118 -9.90 26.11 9.94
N ASN A 119 -11.06 25.44 9.84
CA ASN A 119 -12.23 25.73 10.67
C ASN A 119 -12.36 24.76 11.87
N TRP A 120 -11.39 23.87 12.08
CA TRP A 120 -11.41 22.90 13.18
C TRP A 120 -10.57 23.41 14.35
N PRO A 121 -11.16 23.59 15.54
CA PRO A 121 -10.44 24.09 16.70
C PRO A 121 -9.16 23.29 17.01
N GLY A 122 -8.00 23.94 16.93
CA GLY A 122 -6.71 23.36 17.26
C GLY A 122 -5.98 22.67 16.10
N PHE A 123 -6.55 22.66 14.90
CA PHE A 123 -5.95 22.11 13.67
C PHE A 123 -5.45 23.17 12.70
N GLU A 124 -5.74 24.45 12.95
CA GLU A 124 -5.29 25.58 12.13
C GLU A 124 -3.76 25.62 12.01
N LYS A 125 -3.07 25.12 13.04
CA LYS A 125 -1.61 24.95 13.09
C LYS A 125 -1.02 24.02 12.01
N TYR A 126 -1.83 23.18 11.36
CA TYR A 126 -1.39 22.28 10.30
C TYR A 126 -1.57 22.86 8.88
N VAL A 127 -2.27 23.99 8.75
CA VAL A 127 -2.60 24.58 7.44
C VAL A 127 -1.34 24.96 6.67
N ASP A 128 -0.41 25.66 7.32
CA ASP A 128 0.83 26.15 6.67
C ASP A 128 1.72 24.99 6.19
N VAL A 129 1.85 23.92 6.97
CA VAL A 129 2.65 22.75 6.57
C VAL A 129 2.01 21.99 5.41
N LEU A 130 0.67 21.85 5.39
CA LEU A 130 -0.03 21.21 4.27
C LEU A 130 0.13 21.99 2.97
N HIS A 131 0.02 23.32 3.00
CA HIS A 131 0.28 24.17 1.84
C HIS A 131 1.75 24.14 1.41
N SER A 132 2.69 24.15 2.35
CA SER A 132 4.12 24.02 2.04
C SER A 132 4.41 22.69 1.32
N MET A 133 3.85 21.59 1.83
CA MET A 133 3.96 20.26 1.23
C MET A 133 3.31 20.21 -0.15
N SER A 134 2.11 20.79 -0.33
CA SER A 134 1.39 20.74 -1.61
C SER A 134 2.19 21.34 -2.76
N VAL A 135 3.05 22.33 -2.50
CA VAL A 135 3.88 22.97 -3.53
C VAL A 135 4.96 22.04 -4.08
N LYS A 136 5.47 21.10 -3.27
CA LYS A 136 6.60 20.21 -3.64
C LYS A 136 6.23 18.74 -3.75
N ILE A 137 4.99 18.37 -3.39
CA ILE A 137 4.56 16.99 -3.17
C ILE A 137 4.90 16.07 -4.33
N THR A 138 4.65 16.49 -5.58
CA THR A 138 4.95 15.68 -6.77
C THR A 138 6.45 15.38 -6.85
N SER A 139 7.30 16.41 -6.73
CA SER A 139 8.75 16.23 -6.81
C SER A 139 9.30 15.39 -5.66
N ASP A 140 8.72 15.50 -4.47
CA ASP A 140 9.16 14.74 -3.30
C ASP A 140 8.71 13.28 -3.38
N LEU A 141 7.51 13.01 -3.91
CA LEU A 141 7.04 11.66 -4.20
C LEU A 141 7.87 11.01 -5.30
N THR A 142 8.17 11.71 -6.39
CA THR A 142 9.05 11.20 -7.45
C THR A 142 10.41 10.78 -6.89
N LYS A 143 11.03 11.60 -6.04
CA LYS A 143 12.29 11.26 -5.36
C LYS A 143 12.13 10.07 -4.41
N ALA A 144 11.07 10.03 -3.60
CA ALA A 144 10.85 8.96 -2.63
C ALA A 144 10.59 7.60 -3.30
N MET A 145 9.98 7.60 -4.50
CA MET A 145 9.73 6.42 -5.32
C MET A 145 10.98 5.89 -6.04
N GLN A 146 12.09 6.64 -6.06
CA GLN A 146 13.31 6.18 -6.70
C GLN A 146 13.88 4.97 -5.96
N ARG A 147 14.11 3.90 -6.72
CA ARG A 147 14.81 2.70 -6.26
C ARG A 147 16.27 3.02 -5.93
N ASP A 148 16.67 2.68 -4.72
CA ASP A 148 18.08 2.62 -4.33
C ASP A 148 18.63 1.25 -4.70
N ALA A 149 19.48 1.16 -5.73
CA ALA A 149 20.04 -0.11 -6.20
C ALA A 149 20.91 -0.83 -5.15
N THR A 150 21.38 -0.11 -4.12
CA THR A 150 22.17 -0.67 -3.01
C THR A 150 21.30 -1.02 -1.80
N GLY A 151 20.03 -0.60 -1.81
CA GLY A 151 19.08 -0.84 -0.74
C GLY A 151 18.45 -2.23 -0.76
N PHE A 152 17.67 -2.51 0.30
CA PHE A 152 16.84 -3.71 0.38
C PHE A 152 15.60 -3.52 -0.48
N ASN A 153 15.56 -4.20 -1.63
CA ASN A 153 14.48 -4.08 -2.61
C ASN A 153 13.72 -5.40 -2.75
N VAL A 154 12.42 -5.28 -2.94
CA VAL A 154 11.48 -6.37 -3.12
C VAL A 154 10.60 -6.04 -4.32
N LEU A 155 9.91 -7.04 -4.86
CA LEU A 155 8.80 -6.75 -5.74
C LEU A 155 7.61 -6.31 -4.89
N ASN A 156 7.23 -5.04 -4.98
CA ASN A 156 6.02 -4.50 -4.37
C ASN A 156 4.80 -4.87 -5.22
N HIS A 157 3.64 -4.97 -4.57
CA HIS A 157 2.33 -4.95 -5.20
C HIS A 157 2.07 -3.59 -5.88
N GLY A 158 2.51 -2.50 -5.25
CA GLY A 158 2.46 -1.13 -5.77
C GLY A 158 1.10 -0.44 -5.72
N ASP A 159 0.03 -1.18 -5.41
CA ASP A 159 -1.32 -0.67 -5.18
C ASP A 159 -1.97 -1.43 -4.01
N LEU A 160 -1.26 -1.48 -2.89
CA LEU A 160 -1.66 -2.30 -1.74
C LEU A 160 -2.63 -1.52 -0.83
N TRP A 161 -3.89 -1.45 -1.22
CA TRP A 161 -4.96 -0.77 -0.47
C TRP A 161 -6.20 -1.66 -0.31
N LEU A 162 -7.12 -1.24 0.57
CA LEU A 162 -8.30 -2.01 1.00
C LEU A 162 -9.11 -2.62 -0.15
N LYS A 163 -9.28 -1.90 -1.27
CA LYS A 163 -10.11 -2.37 -2.40
C LYS A 163 -9.45 -3.47 -3.22
N ASN A 164 -8.13 -3.63 -3.07
CA ASN A 164 -7.34 -4.70 -3.69
C ASN A 164 -7.12 -5.88 -2.74
N MET A 165 -7.91 -5.98 -1.66
CA MET A 165 -7.84 -7.05 -0.67
C MET A 165 -9.18 -7.73 -0.51
N MET A 166 -9.20 -9.04 -0.73
CA MET A 166 -10.34 -9.87 -0.39
C MET A 166 -10.02 -10.69 0.85
N PHE A 167 -10.92 -10.67 1.83
CA PHE A 167 -10.78 -11.30 3.13
C PHE A 167 -11.73 -12.48 3.27
N GLN A 168 -11.28 -13.49 4.01
CA GLN A 168 -12.11 -14.61 4.44
C GLN A 168 -12.32 -14.53 5.95
N TYR A 169 -13.53 -14.84 6.40
CA TYR A 169 -13.94 -14.73 7.79
C TYR A 169 -14.43 -16.07 8.34
N ASN A 170 -14.23 -16.28 9.64
CA ASN A 170 -14.83 -17.38 10.35
C ASN A 170 -16.35 -17.14 10.46
N GLU A 171 -17.17 -18.09 9.98
CA GLU A 171 -18.64 -17.92 9.98
C GLU A 171 -19.27 -17.90 11.38
N GLN A 172 -18.59 -18.44 12.39
CA GLN A 172 -19.10 -18.52 13.77
C GLN A 172 -18.65 -17.32 14.60
N THR A 173 -17.39 -16.92 14.49
CA THR A 173 -16.80 -15.84 15.33
C THR A 173 -16.78 -14.49 14.62
N GLY A 174 -16.90 -14.45 13.29
CA GLY A 174 -16.74 -13.24 12.49
C GLY A 174 -15.29 -12.76 12.38
N GLU A 175 -14.33 -13.49 12.93
CA GLU A 175 -12.92 -13.10 12.90
C GLU A 175 -12.29 -13.30 11.52
N VAL A 176 -11.44 -12.38 11.10
CA VAL A 176 -10.67 -12.49 9.85
C VAL A 176 -9.69 -13.66 9.94
N GLN A 177 -9.68 -14.51 8.91
CA GLN A 177 -8.88 -15.74 8.86
C GLN A 177 -7.83 -15.77 7.75
N ASP A 178 -8.07 -15.04 6.67
CA ASP A 178 -7.18 -15.03 5.51
C ASP A 178 -7.41 -13.79 4.63
N VAL A 179 -6.42 -13.46 3.81
CA VAL A 179 -6.47 -12.37 2.84
C VAL A 179 -5.80 -12.78 1.53
N ARG A 180 -6.37 -12.31 0.42
CA ARG A 180 -5.81 -12.41 -0.94
C ARG A 180 -5.73 -11.02 -1.54
N PHE A 181 -4.57 -10.70 -2.07
CA PHE A 181 -4.33 -9.50 -2.85
C PHE A 181 -4.76 -9.73 -4.31
N VAL A 182 -5.35 -8.71 -4.91
CA VAL A 182 -5.78 -8.70 -6.31
C VAL A 182 -5.27 -7.43 -6.98
N ASP A 183 -5.30 -7.40 -8.31
CA ASP A 183 -4.89 -6.23 -9.10
C ASP A 183 -3.43 -5.78 -8.90
N PHE A 184 -2.50 -6.56 -9.46
CA PHE A 184 -1.06 -6.34 -9.40
C PHE A 184 -0.54 -5.38 -10.48
N GLN A 185 -1.39 -4.54 -11.07
CA GLN A 185 -1.07 -3.73 -12.26
C GLN A 185 0.04 -2.68 -12.02
N LEU A 186 0.22 -2.23 -10.78
CA LEU A 186 1.23 -1.22 -10.41
C LEU A 186 2.48 -1.83 -9.77
N SER A 187 2.70 -3.14 -9.92
CA SER A 187 3.85 -3.83 -9.31
C SER A 187 5.17 -3.15 -9.67
N TYR A 188 6.02 -2.95 -8.68
CA TYR A 188 7.27 -2.20 -8.83
C TYR A 188 8.40 -2.80 -7.98
N TYR A 189 9.59 -2.95 -8.58
CA TYR A 189 10.75 -3.41 -7.83
C TYR A 189 11.46 -2.26 -7.12
N GLY A 190 11.36 -2.22 -5.80
CA GLY A 190 11.85 -1.10 -4.99
C GLY A 190 11.81 -1.40 -3.49
N SER A 191 11.93 -0.35 -2.68
CA SER A 191 11.88 -0.46 -1.22
C SER A 191 10.57 -1.12 -0.76
N PRO A 192 10.56 -2.02 0.24
CA PRO A 192 9.32 -2.63 0.72
C PRO A 192 8.38 -1.63 1.39
N VAL A 193 8.91 -0.49 1.88
CA VAL A 193 8.11 0.51 2.60
C VAL A 193 7.07 1.19 1.71
N LEU A 194 7.18 1.06 0.38
CA LEU A 194 6.20 1.60 -0.56
C LEU A 194 4.83 0.97 -0.32
N ASP A 195 4.76 -0.37 -0.30
CA ASP A 195 3.54 -1.11 0.01
C ASP A 195 3.09 -0.88 1.47
N LEU A 196 4.03 -0.79 2.42
CA LEU A 196 3.68 -0.61 3.83
C LEU A 196 3.06 0.77 4.09
N PHE A 197 3.64 1.84 3.53
CA PHE A 197 3.10 3.19 3.64
C PHE A 197 1.74 3.28 2.96
N TYR A 198 1.61 2.75 1.74
CA TYR A 198 0.35 2.79 1.02
C TYR A 198 -0.71 2.06 1.85
N PHE A 199 -0.48 0.82 2.24
CA PHE A 199 -1.45 0.05 2.99
C PHE A 199 -1.87 0.71 4.30
N LEU A 200 -0.90 0.92 5.20
CA LEU A 200 -1.20 1.38 6.55
C LEU A 200 -1.89 2.75 6.51
N LEU A 201 -1.35 3.69 5.75
CA LEU A 201 -1.83 5.06 5.79
C LEU A 201 -3.06 5.29 4.92
N SER A 202 -3.37 4.46 3.93
CA SER A 202 -4.64 4.56 3.18
C SER A 202 -5.79 3.76 3.79
N SER A 203 -5.49 2.62 4.43
CA SER A 203 -6.48 1.56 4.65
C SER A 203 -6.65 1.12 6.10
N ALA A 204 -5.68 1.36 7.00
CA ALA A 204 -5.86 1.08 8.42
C ALA A 204 -6.82 2.09 9.07
N SER A 205 -7.55 1.67 10.09
CA SER A 205 -8.28 2.60 10.94
C SER A 205 -7.30 3.53 11.69
N PRO A 206 -7.67 4.79 11.96
CA PRO A 206 -6.75 5.75 12.59
C PRO A 206 -6.21 5.29 13.95
N GLU A 207 -7.00 4.57 14.73
CA GLU A 207 -6.63 4.06 16.06
C GLU A 207 -5.53 3.00 15.97
N VAL A 208 -5.56 2.18 14.92
CA VAL A 208 -4.54 1.14 14.67
C VAL A 208 -3.18 1.76 14.34
N LEU A 209 -3.16 2.96 13.76
CA LEU A 209 -1.92 3.67 13.45
C LEU A 209 -1.18 4.15 14.71
N GLU A 210 -1.83 4.19 15.89
CA GLU A 210 -1.14 4.53 17.13
C GLU A 210 -0.03 3.53 17.50
N ASP A 211 -0.17 2.27 17.06
CA ASP A 211 0.81 1.18 17.23
C ASP A 211 1.44 0.76 15.89
N ILE A 212 1.84 1.74 15.09
CA ILE A 212 2.48 1.49 13.79
C ILE A 212 3.77 0.68 13.93
N ASP A 213 4.53 0.88 15.02
CA ASP A 213 5.74 0.13 15.31
C ASP A 213 5.45 -1.36 15.52
N GLY A 214 4.36 -1.71 16.23
CA GLY A 214 3.92 -3.10 16.39
C GLY A 214 3.59 -3.76 15.05
N LEU A 215 2.98 -3.03 14.11
CA LEU A 215 2.69 -3.54 12.77
C LEU A 215 3.95 -3.73 11.91
N LEU A 216 4.91 -2.82 12.01
CA LEU A 216 6.21 -2.96 11.36
C LEU A 216 6.98 -4.17 11.93
N ASP A 217 6.84 -4.44 13.22
CA ASP A 217 7.42 -5.61 13.87
C ASP A 217 6.78 -6.91 13.36
N VAL A 218 5.46 -6.95 13.19
CA VAL A 218 4.77 -8.10 12.58
C VAL A 218 5.30 -8.37 11.17
N TYR A 219 5.46 -7.34 10.35
CA TYR A 219 6.02 -7.47 9.01
C TYR A 219 7.47 -7.98 9.05
N TYR A 220 8.33 -7.36 9.86
CA TYR A 220 9.74 -7.73 9.96
C TYR A 220 9.93 -9.17 10.42
N THR A 221 9.27 -9.57 11.51
CA THR A 221 9.34 -10.93 12.03
C THR A 221 8.80 -11.93 11.00
N THR A 222 7.66 -11.64 10.36
CA THR A 222 7.11 -12.55 9.35
C THR A 222 8.03 -12.69 8.13
N LEU A 223 8.67 -11.61 7.69
CA LEU A 223 9.63 -11.61 6.59
C LEU A 223 10.84 -12.50 6.90
N CYS A 224 11.47 -12.28 8.06
CA CYS A 224 12.62 -13.08 8.52
C CYS A 224 12.24 -14.55 8.69
N ASP A 225 11.14 -14.84 9.39
CA ASP A 225 10.66 -16.22 9.60
C ASP A 225 10.37 -16.92 8.28
N THR A 226 9.78 -16.21 7.31
CA THR A 226 9.50 -16.76 5.98
C THR A 226 10.80 -17.09 5.24
N LEU A 227 11.76 -16.16 5.23
CA LEU A 227 13.08 -16.37 4.63
C LEU A 227 13.83 -17.55 5.26
N SER A 228 13.78 -17.70 6.59
CA SER A 228 14.35 -18.86 7.30
C SER A 228 13.68 -20.16 6.88
N LYS A 229 12.34 -20.21 6.85
CA LYS A 229 11.58 -21.42 6.48
C LYS A 229 11.86 -21.89 5.06
N ILE A 230 12.14 -20.97 4.14
CA ILE A 230 12.46 -21.29 2.75
C ILE A 230 13.98 -21.44 2.50
N GLY A 231 14.82 -21.38 3.53
CA GLY A 231 16.26 -21.63 3.44
C GLY A 231 17.11 -20.46 2.92
N HIS A 232 16.62 -19.22 3.01
CA HIS A 232 17.25 -18.01 2.47
C HIS A 232 17.51 -16.95 3.57
N GLU A 233 18.03 -17.37 4.72
CA GLU A 233 18.36 -16.48 5.86
C GLU A 233 19.35 -15.38 5.50
N ASN A 234 20.23 -15.64 4.53
CA ASN A 234 21.21 -14.68 4.01
C ASN A 234 20.57 -13.46 3.34
N LEU A 235 19.28 -13.51 2.99
CA LEU A 235 18.55 -12.40 2.38
C LEU A 235 17.83 -11.52 3.41
N GLN A 236 17.91 -11.83 4.71
CA GLN A 236 17.22 -11.06 5.74
C GLN A 236 17.80 -9.64 5.87
N PRO A 237 16.96 -8.59 5.87
CA PRO A 237 17.42 -7.25 6.20
C PRO A 237 17.63 -7.10 7.71
N SER A 238 18.41 -6.11 8.11
CA SER A 238 18.39 -5.68 9.50
C SER A 238 17.13 -4.86 9.79
N LYS A 239 16.62 -4.93 11.03
CA LYS A 239 15.51 -4.07 11.47
C LYS A 239 15.84 -2.59 11.31
N GLN A 240 17.11 -2.21 11.46
CA GLN A 240 17.57 -0.83 11.28
C GLN A 240 17.43 -0.37 9.83
N MET A 241 17.81 -1.20 8.85
CA MET A 241 17.65 -0.86 7.42
C MET A 241 16.19 -0.56 7.07
N LEU A 242 15.24 -1.34 7.60
CA LEU A 242 13.82 -1.09 7.37
C LEU A 242 13.37 0.24 8.00
N LYS A 243 13.84 0.55 9.21
CA LYS A 243 13.55 1.83 9.88
C LYS A 243 14.15 3.03 9.15
N ASP A 244 15.36 2.90 8.64
CA ASP A 244 16.02 3.94 7.86
C ASP A 244 15.26 4.22 6.56
N GLU A 245 14.85 3.17 5.86
CA GLU A 245 14.04 3.28 4.64
C GLU A 245 12.67 3.90 4.92
N TRP A 246 12.00 3.52 6.02
CA TRP A 246 10.76 4.12 6.48
C TRP A 246 10.91 5.63 6.72
N ASN A 247 11.89 6.02 7.53
CA ASN A 247 12.14 7.43 7.87
C ASN A 247 12.54 8.25 6.63
N LYS A 248 13.39 7.71 5.76
CA LYS A 248 13.82 8.36 4.51
C LYS A 248 12.65 8.63 3.55
N ARG A 249 11.58 7.83 3.63
CA ARG A 249 10.46 7.84 2.68
C ARG A 249 9.12 8.26 3.26
N HIS A 250 9.11 8.85 4.46
CA HIS A 250 7.89 9.22 5.18
C HIS A 250 6.91 10.09 4.38
N ILE A 251 7.38 10.87 3.39
CA ILE A 251 6.50 11.66 2.51
C ILE A 251 5.49 10.79 1.73
N LEU A 252 5.83 9.53 1.43
CA LEU A 252 4.90 8.56 0.85
C LEU A 252 3.80 8.18 1.84
N GLY A 253 4.13 8.09 3.13
CA GLY A 253 3.15 7.89 4.21
C GLY A 253 2.23 9.09 4.37
N VAL A 254 2.77 10.31 4.35
CA VAL A 254 1.97 11.55 4.40
C VAL A 254 1.02 11.62 3.20
N SER A 255 1.51 11.42 1.99
CA SER A 255 0.67 11.40 0.78
C SER A 255 -0.37 10.29 0.81
N SER A 256 -0.01 9.08 1.26
CA SER A 256 -0.97 7.98 1.37
C SER A 256 -2.08 8.28 2.39
N GLY A 257 -1.75 8.92 3.51
CA GLY A 257 -2.73 9.27 4.54
C GLY A 257 -3.61 10.48 4.21
N ILE A 258 -3.20 11.33 3.27
CA ILE A 258 -3.98 12.48 2.80
C ILE A 258 -4.69 12.14 1.49
N SER A 259 -3.92 11.88 0.43
CA SER A 259 -4.44 11.70 -0.92
C SER A 259 -5.08 10.32 -1.09
N ASN A 260 -4.35 9.23 -0.91
CA ASN A 260 -4.88 7.88 -1.17
C ASN A 260 -6.04 7.53 -0.21
N ARG A 261 -5.95 7.98 1.05
CA ARG A 261 -7.06 7.83 2.01
C ARG A 261 -8.33 8.56 1.59
N ALA A 262 -8.23 9.72 0.93
CA ALA A 262 -9.40 10.42 0.40
C ALA A 262 -10.15 9.55 -0.62
N PHE A 263 -9.43 8.82 -1.49
CA PHE A 263 -10.01 7.84 -2.40
C PHE A 263 -10.54 6.58 -1.70
N ALA A 264 -9.83 6.10 -0.67
CA ALA A 264 -10.24 4.93 0.09
C ALA A 264 -11.55 5.16 0.85
N LEU A 265 -11.74 6.38 1.38
CA LEU A 265 -12.91 6.77 2.18
C LEU A 265 -13.95 7.57 1.39
N ALA A 266 -13.84 7.65 0.06
CA ALA A 266 -14.82 8.33 -0.78
C ALA A 266 -16.22 7.71 -0.65
N ASP A 267 -17.27 8.53 -0.74
CA ASP A 267 -18.64 8.05 -0.69
C ASP A 267 -18.91 7.14 -1.91
N PRO A 268 -19.29 5.86 -1.71
CA PRO A 268 -19.55 4.94 -2.81
C PRO A 268 -20.72 5.38 -3.71
N ASN A 269 -21.62 6.24 -3.23
CA ASN A 269 -22.72 6.78 -4.03
C ASN A 269 -22.32 8.03 -4.84
N HIS A 270 -21.17 8.62 -4.54
CA HIS A 270 -20.69 9.86 -5.15
C HIS A 270 -19.21 9.75 -5.52
N VAL A 271 -18.85 8.69 -6.26
CA VAL A 271 -17.48 8.48 -6.74
C VAL A 271 -17.13 9.56 -7.77
N GLN A 272 -16.07 10.31 -7.49
CA GLN A 272 -15.58 11.35 -8.40
C GLN A 272 -14.81 10.75 -9.57
N ASP A 273 -14.96 11.39 -10.74
CA ASP A 273 -14.23 11.00 -11.95
C ASP A 273 -12.75 11.38 -11.81
N ILE A 274 -11.89 10.37 -11.90
CA ILE A 274 -10.44 10.56 -11.79
C ILE A 274 -9.88 11.45 -12.90
N PHE A 275 -10.48 11.44 -14.11
CA PHE A 275 -10.06 12.30 -15.22
C PHE A 275 -10.38 13.76 -14.97
N GLU A 276 -11.48 14.05 -14.28
CA GLU A 276 -11.82 15.42 -13.90
C GLU A 276 -10.91 15.91 -12.77
N LEU A 277 -10.60 15.06 -11.79
CA LEU A 277 -9.59 15.36 -10.77
C LEU A 277 -8.20 15.62 -11.38
N MET A 278 -7.82 14.85 -12.40
CA MET A 278 -6.58 15.07 -13.17
C MET A 278 -6.56 16.42 -13.91
N LYS A 279 -7.72 16.99 -14.25
CA LYS A 279 -7.85 18.35 -14.81
C LYS A 279 -7.85 19.45 -13.74
N GLY A 280 -7.75 19.09 -12.46
CA GLY A 280 -7.72 20.03 -11.34
C GLY A 280 -9.08 20.28 -10.69
N GLU A 281 -10.10 19.45 -10.94
CA GLU A 281 -11.32 19.52 -10.15
C GLU A 281 -11.04 19.23 -8.66
N ARG A 282 -11.85 19.86 -7.81
CA ARG A 282 -11.76 19.73 -6.36
C ARG A 282 -12.10 18.31 -5.91
N PHE A 283 -11.33 17.78 -4.97
CA PHE A 283 -11.68 16.54 -4.29
C PHE A 283 -12.75 16.80 -3.21
N ASN A 284 -13.85 16.05 -3.29
CA ASN A 284 -14.95 16.06 -2.33
C ASN A 284 -14.61 15.11 -1.18
N LEU A 285 -14.05 15.68 -0.11
CA LEU A 285 -13.67 14.94 1.08
C LEU A 285 -14.92 14.49 1.87
N SER A 286 -15.06 13.17 2.05
CA SER A 286 -16.16 12.57 2.80
C SER A 286 -16.09 12.86 4.30
N ASP A 287 -17.18 12.65 5.02
CA ASP A 287 -17.18 12.81 6.48
C ASP A 287 -16.33 11.74 7.17
N ALA A 288 -16.26 10.52 6.62
CA ALA A 288 -15.35 9.48 7.08
C ALA A 288 -13.87 9.90 6.94
N TYR A 289 -13.51 10.56 5.82
CA TYR A 289 -12.18 11.15 5.66
C TYR A 289 -11.90 12.21 6.72
N LYS A 290 -12.83 13.17 6.90
CA LYS A 290 -12.68 14.26 7.86
C LYS A 290 -12.50 13.74 9.29
N GLU A 291 -13.29 12.74 9.68
CA GLU A 291 -13.18 12.06 10.96
C GLU A 291 -11.80 11.42 11.14
N ALA A 292 -11.32 10.68 10.13
CA ALA A 292 -9.99 10.06 10.18
C ALA A 292 -8.85 11.09 10.33
N MET A 293 -8.95 12.25 9.68
CA MET A 293 -7.92 13.29 9.73
C MET A 293 -7.75 13.92 11.12
N GLN A 294 -8.75 13.82 12.00
CA GLN A 294 -8.63 14.29 13.38
C GLN A 294 -7.58 13.52 14.17
N THR A 295 -7.36 12.25 13.85
CA THR A 295 -6.34 11.40 14.49
C THR A 295 -5.04 11.39 13.69
N ILE A 296 -5.12 11.36 12.35
CA ILE A 296 -3.94 11.19 11.48
C ILE A 296 -3.01 12.42 11.50
N LEU A 297 -3.54 13.65 11.46
CA LEU A 297 -2.70 14.85 11.44
C LEU A 297 -1.86 15.01 12.74
N PRO A 298 -2.43 14.78 13.94
CA PRO A 298 -1.64 14.68 15.17
C PRO A 298 -0.57 13.59 15.13
N LEU A 299 -0.86 12.42 14.55
CA LEU A 299 0.13 11.34 14.42
C LEU A 299 1.31 11.75 13.53
N PHE A 300 1.05 12.38 12.37
CA PHE A 300 2.12 12.88 11.51
C PHE A 300 3.02 13.89 12.24
N LYS A 301 2.44 14.78 13.05
CA LYS A 301 3.23 15.67 13.89
C LYS A 301 4.01 14.91 14.97
N LYS A 302 3.40 13.93 15.63
CA LYS A 302 4.04 13.09 16.66
C LYS A 302 5.23 12.32 16.11
N TRP A 303 5.16 11.86 14.86
CA TRP A 303 6.24 11.16 14.17
C TRP A 303 7.30 12.08 13.56
N GLY A 304 7.14 13.41 13.67
CA GLY A 304 8.06 14.39 13.09
C GLY A 304 7.95 14.54 11.57
N TRP A 305 6.91 13.99 10.93
CA TRP A 305 6.74 14.07 9.47
C TRP A 305 6.31 15.45 8.97
N PHE A 306 5.96 16.35 9.89
CA PHE A 306 5.66 17.75 9.62
C PHE A 306 6.81 18.70 10.00
N ASP A 307 7.96 18.17 10.40
CA ASP A 307 9.15 18.97 10.69
C ASP A 307 9.97 19.15 9.40
N ILE A 308 9.49 20.02 8.50
CA ILE A 308 10.09 20.33 7.20
C ILE A 308 10.68 21.74 7.17
#